data_AF-A0A3B9DFQ2-F1
#
_entry.id   AF-A0A3B9DFQ2-F1
#
_cell.length_a   1.000
_cell.length_b   1.000
_cell.length_c   1.000
_cell.angle_alpha   90.00
_cell.angle_beta   90.00
_cell.angle_gamma   90.00
#
_symmetry.space_group_name_H-M   'P 1'
#
loop_
_entity.id
_entity.type
_entity.pdbx_description
1 polymer ?
#
loop_
_entity_poly.entity_id
_entity_poly.type
_entity_poly.pdbx_seq_one_letter_code
_entity_poly.pdbx_strand_id
1 'polypeptide(L)'
;MCTKKLTYLILVVSLAAVSAYGQTAPPPFRGITTLEQLQPSPLPLEQAFPFYVSEVSPGKMRVTWNLADGHYLYRHAFNFTMKQNEGSEVLDVNALIPSGLKKTDQFFGQIEAYYERV
;
A
#
# COMPACT_ATOMS: atom_id res chain seq x y z
N MET A 1 -20.56 -59.58 12.67
CA MET A 1 -21.41 -60.02 13.79
C MET A 1 -20.51 -60.33 14.98
N CYS A 2 -20.60 -59.58 16.08
CA CYS A 2 -20.60 -60.08 17.47
C CYS A 2 -20.48 -58.87 18.42
N THR A 3 -21.62 -58.26 18.71
CA THR A 3 -21.80 -57.31 19.80
C THR A 3 -21.76 -58.05 21.12
N LYS A 4 -20.92 -57.64 22.06
CA LYS A 4 -21.13 -57.95 23.49
C LYS A 4 -21.30 -56.65 24.26
N LYS A 5 -22.58 -56.33 24.49
CA LYS A 5 -23.01 -55.45 25.58
C LYS A 5 -22.69 -56.19 26.88
N LEU A 6 -21.95 -55.57 27.79
CA LEU A 6 -22.07 -55.91 29.20
C LEU A 6 -21.95 -54.64 30.05
N THR A 7 -23.14 -54.19 30.43
CA THR A 7 -23.46 -53.20 31.43
C THR A 7 -22.86 -53.58 32.79
N TYR A 8 -22.14 -52.69 33.48
CA TYR A 8 -22.52 -52.33 34.84
C TYR A 8 -21.93 -50.98 35.30
N LEU A 9 -22.85 -50.22 35.87
CA LEU A 9 -22.79 -48.93 36.52
C LEU A 9 -22.12 -49.07 37.89
N ILE A 10 -21.01 -48.36 38.16
CA ILE A 10 -20.64 -47.95 39.52
C ILE A 10 -20.26 -46.48 39.50
N LEU A 11 -21.18 -45.69 40.04
CA LEU A 11 -21.07 -44.29 40.43
C LEU A 11 -20.06 -44.17 41.58
N VAL A 12 -18.92 -43.53 41.36
CA VAL A 12 -18.10 -42.94 42.43
C VAL A 12 -17.83 -41.50 42.04
N VAL A 13 -18.68 -40.60 42.52
CA VAL A 13 -18.43 -39.16 42.51
C VAL A 13 -17.47 -38.88 43.67
N SER A 14 -16.17 -38.86 43.37
CA SER A 14 -15.15 -38.35 44.28
C SER A 14 -14.93 -36.87 43.99
N LEU A 15 -15.57 -36.03 44.80
CA LEU A 15 -15.41 -34.57 44.80
C LEU A 15 -14.04 -34.22 45.40
N ALA A 16 -13.01 -34.14 44.55
CA ALA A 16 -11.75 -33.52 44.95
C ALA A 16 -11.97 -32.00 44.95
N ALA A 17 -11.95 -31.39 46.15
CA ALA A 17 -11.98 -29.95 46.31
C ALA A 17 -10.77 -29.35 45.58
N VAL A 18 -11.02 -28.69 44.44
CA VAL A 18 -10.00 -27.92 43.74
C VAL A 18 -9.78 -26.66 44.58
N SER A 19 -8.68 -26.60 45.32
CA SER A 19 -8.21 -25.35 45.89
C SER A 19 -7.88 -24.42 44.74
N ALA A 20 -8.85 -23.60 44.36
CA ALA A 20 -8.68 -22.53 43.39
C ALA A 20 -7.76 -21.49 44.04
N TYR A 21 -6.45 -21.60 43.76
CA TYR A 21 -5.60 -20.42 43.81
C TYR A 21 -6.16 -19.47 42.74
N GLY A 22 -6.95 -18.49 43.18
CA GLY A 22 -7.43 -17.42 42.33
C GLY A 22 -6.23 -16.66 41.78
N GLN A 23 -5.75 -17.07 40.60
CA GLN A 23 -4.84 -16.26 39.81
C GLN A 23 -5.67 -15.11 39.25
N THR A 24 -5.73 -14.00 40.00
CA THR A 24 -6.36 -12.74 39.58
C THR A 24 -5.47 -11.98 38.59
N ALA A 25 -4.77 -12.68 37.71
CA ALA A 25 -4.10 -12.06 36.59
C ALA A 25 -5.06 -12.16 35.39
N PRO A 26 -5.64 -11.05 34.90
CA PRO A 26 -6.37 -11.10 33.65
C PRO A 26 -5.44 -11.71 32.58
N PRO A 27 -5.94 -12.57 31.68
CA PRO A 27 -5.14 -13.01 30.54
C PRO A 27 -4.57 -11.76 29.86
N PRO A 28 -3.29 -11.75 29.44
CA PRO A 28 -2.74 -10.60 28.76
C PRO A 28 -3.66 -10.30 27.59
N PHE A 29 -4.34 -9.15 27.64
CA PHE A 29 -5.15 -8.65 26.55
C PHE A 29 -4.17 -8.51 25.38
N ARG A 30 -4.15 -9.51 24.49
CA ARG A 30 -3.46 -9.41 23.22
C ARG A 30 -4.21 -8.36 22.44
N GLY A 31 -3.79 -7.12 22.66
CA GLY A 31 -4.40 -5.96 22.08
C GLY A 31 -4.48 -6.12 20.57
N ILE A 32 -5.61 -5.64 20.05
CA ILE A 32 -5.92 -5.43 18.64
C ILE A 32 -4.77 -4.65 17.94
N THR A 33 -3.92 -3.99 18.72
CA THR A 33 -2.66 -3.32 18.35
C THR A 33 -1.69 -4.16 17.51
N THR A 34 -1.71 -5.50 17.58
CA THR A 34 -0.82 -6.33 16.71
C THR A 34 -1.34 -6.46 15.28
N LEU A 35 -2.63 -6.22 15.03
CA LEU A 35 -3.22 -6.35 13.68
C LEU A 35 -3.05 -5.08 12.83
N GLU A 36 -2.74 -3.93 13.45
CA GLU A 36 -2.55 -2.66 12.74
C GLU A 36 -1.19 -2.56 12.01
N GLN A 37 -0.19 -3.36 12.40
CA GLN A 37 1.17 -3.30 11.81
C GLN A 37 1.37 -4.15 10.54
N LEU A 38 0.33 -4.84 10.06
CA LEU A 38 0.41 -5.63 8.82
C LEU A 38 0.08 -4.82 7.57
N GLN A 39 -0.29 -3.54 7.70
CA GLN A 39 -0.57 -2.70 6.55
C GLN A 39 0.74 -2.09 6.01
N PRO A 40 1.12 -2.35 4.75
CA PRO A 40 2.29 -1.74 4.15
C PRO A 40 2.12 -0.22 4.14
N SER A 41 3.14 0.50 4.65
CA SER A 41 3.20 1.96 4.55
C SER A 41 3.39 2.37 3.09
N PRO A 42 2.78 3.48 2.63
CA PRO A 42 3.13 4.08 1.35
C PRO A 42 4.63 4.39 1.26
N LEU A 43 5.20 4.22 0.08
CA LEU A 43 6.58 4.59 -0.20
C LEU A 43 6.76 6.12 -0.12
N PRO A 44 7.92 6.61 0.33
CA PRO A 44 8.30 8.01 0.15
C PRO A 44 8.24 8.42 -1.33
N LEU A 45 7.91 9.69 -1.61
CA LEU A 45 7.71 10.21 -2.97
C LEU A 45 8.90 9.90 -3.90
N GLU A 46 10.12 10.16 -3.43
CA GLU A 46 11.36 9.94 -4.19
C GLU A 46 11.60 8.46 -4.55
N GLN A 47 11.00 7.53 -3.78
CA GLN A 47 11.06 6.09 -4.04
C GLN A 47 9.93 5.63 -4.96
N ALA A 48 8.74 6.23 -4.83
CA ALA A 48 7.57 5.89 -5.63
C ALA A 48 7.66 6.46 -7.07
N PHE A 49 8.23 7.64 -7.23
CA PHE A 49 8.26 8.39 -8.50
C PHE A 49 9.64 8.97 -8.83
N PRO A 50 10.72 8.17 -8.81
CA PRO A 50 12.03 8.66 -9.18
C PRO A 50 12.03 9.14 -10.63
N PHE A 51 12.62 10.31 -10.87
CA PHE A 51 12.74 10.90 -12.19
C PHE A 51 14.15 11.37 -12.48
N TYR A 52 14.46 11.51 -13.77
CA TYR A 52 15.69 12.12 -14.23
C TYR A 52 15.43 12.96 -15.48
N VAL A 53 16.32 13.90 -15.73
CA VAL A 53 16.25 14.83 -16.85
C VAL A 53 17.51 14.66 -17.70
N SER A 54 17.34 14.61 -19.02
CA SER A 54 18.43 14.54 -19.99
C SER A 54 18.21 15.55 -21.11
N GLU A 55 19.27 16.18 -21.60
CA GLU A 55 19.22 16.99 -22.82
C GLU A 55 19.29 16.07 -24.05
N VAL A 56 18.33 16.20 -24.96
CA VAL A 56 18.28 15.43 -26.21
C VAL A 56 18.94 16.20 -27.35
N SER A 57 18.78 17.53 -27.34
CA SER A 57 19.43 18.49 -28.23
C SER A 57 19.33 19.88 -27.60
N PRO A 58 20.05 20.90 -28.10
CA PRO A 58 19.92 22.27 -27.60
C PRO A 58 18.45 22.71 -27.51
N GLY A 59 18.01 23.07 -26.30
CA GLY A 59 16.64 23.51 -26.03
C GLY A 59 15.57 22.41 -26.02
N LYS A 60 15.94 21.13 -26.11
CA LYS A 60 15.04 19.98 -25.98
C LYS A 60 15.46 19.08 -24.84
N MET A 61 14.64 19.08 -23.79
CA MET A 61 14.83 18.23 -22.62
C MET A 61 13.90 17.03 -22.69
N ARG A 62 14.35 15.90 -22.14
CA ARG A 62 13.53 14.73 -21.84
C ARG A 62 13.54 14.52 -20.34
N VAL A 63 12.34 14.44 -19.76
CA VAL A 63 12.15 13.98 -18.39
C VAL A 63 11.63 12.55 -18.47
N THR A 64 12.10 11.68 -17.58
CA THR A 64 11.66 10.29 -17.52
C THR A 64 11.41 9.90 -16.08
N TRP A 65 10.23 9.33 -15.82
CA TRP A 65 9.87 8.73 -14.54
C TRP A 65 9.96 7.20 -14.66
N ASN A 66 10.51 6.54 -13.63
CA ASN A 66 10.50 5.09 -13.49
C ASN A 66 9.68 4.75 -12.23
N LEU A 67 8.38 4.51 -12.36
CA LEU A 67 7.50 4.37 -11.21
C LEU A 67 7.74 3.03 -10.47
N ALA A 68 7.57 3.05 -9.15
CA ALA A 68 7.56 1.84 -8.34
C ALA A 68 6.26 1.05 -8.55
N ASP A 69 6.33 -0.27 -8.42
CA ASP A 69 5.18 -1.15 -8.54
C ASP A 69 4.01 -0.70 -7.65
N GLY A 70 2.79 -0.74 -8.20
CA GLY A 70 1.58 -0.31 -7.51
C GLY A 70 1.35 1.20 -7.44
N HIS A 71 2.24 2.02 -8.03
CA HIS A 71 2.10 3.48 -8.09
C HIS A 71 1.80 3.94 -9.52
N TYR A 72 1.09 5.07 -9.66
CA TYR A 72 0.81 5.62 -10.98
C TYR A 72 0.73 7.15 -10.97
N LEU A 73 1.05 7.75 -12.12
CA LEU A 73 0.92 9.19 -12.38
C LEU A 73 -0.29 9.47 -13.27
N TYR A 74 -0.99 10.56 -12.98
CA TYR A 74 -2.07 11.07 -13.83
C TYR A 74 -1.52 11.93 -14.96
N ARG A 75 -1.94 11.66 -16.20
CA ARG A 75 -1.53 12.45 -17.37
C ARG A 75 -1.88 13.94 -17.25
N HIS A 76 -3.04 14.25 -16.69
CA HIS A 76 -3.52 15.62 -16.54
C HIS A 76 -2.78 16.42 -15.45
N ALA A 77 -2.00 15.75 -14.59
CA ALA A 77 -1.26 16.39 -13.51
C ALA A 77 0.13 16.87 -13.94
N PHE A 78 0.60 16.50 -15.14
CA PHE A 78 1.86 17.00 -15.67
C PHE A 78 1.74 18.48 -16.05
N ASN A 79 2.65 19.29 -15.52
CA ASN A 79 2.82 20.69 -15.86
C ASN A 79 4.32 21.00 -15.95
N PHE A 80 4.73 21.72 -16.99
CA PHE A 80 6.13 22.03 -17.25
C PHE A 80 6.29 23.51 -17.54
N THR A 81 7.24 24.13 -16.83
CA THR A 81 7.66 25.50 -17.05
C THR A 81 9.18 25.56 -17.08
N MET A 82 9.73 26.58 -17.72
CA MET A 82 11.16 26.79 -17.84
C MET A 82 11.54 28.18 -17.33
N LYS A 83 12.68 28.26 -16.64
CA LYS A 83 13.26 29.51 -16.18
C LYS A 83 14.75 29.50 -16.48
N GLN A 84 15.26 30.56 -17.09
CA GLN A 84 16.67 30.61 -17.51
C GLN A 84 17.61 30.89 -16.32
N ASN A 85 17.27 31.85 -15.45
CA ASN A 85 18.01 32.19 -14.25
C ASN A 85 17.04 32.54 -13.11
N GLU A 86 17.54 32.59 -11.88
CA GLU A 86 16.78 33.20 -10.78
C GLU A 86 16.39 34.65 -11.13
N GLY A 87 15.13 35.01 -10.95
CA GLY A 87 14.57 36.31 -11.33
C GLY A 87 14.06 36.46 -12.77
N SER A 88 14.36 35.53 -13.70
CA SER A 88 13.81 35.57 -15.06
C SER A 88 12.30 35.28 -15.10
N GLU A 89 11.64 35.71 -16.17
CA GLU A 89 10.26 35.32 -16.48
C GLU A 89 10.13 33.80 -16.64
N VAL A 90 9.00 33.26 -16.21
CA VAL A 90 8.66 31.85 -16.37
C VAL A 90 8.07 31.64 -17.76
N LEU A 91 8.67 30.74 -18.52
CA LEU A 91 8.24 30.41 -19.87
C LEU A 91 7.45 29.10 -19.86
N ASP A 92 6.31 29.10 -20.56
CA ASP A 92 5.56 27.87 -20.81
C ASP A 92 6.35 26.93 -21.74
N VAL A 93 6.26 25.64 -21.48
CA VAL A 93 6.93 24.60 -22.26
C VAL A 93 5.91 23.81 -23.05
N ASN A 94 6.14 23.64 -24.36
CA ASN A 94 5.39 22.69 -25.16
C ASN A 94 5.87 21.27 -24.85
N ALA A 95 5.20 20.60 -23.92
CA ALA A 95 5.53 19.25 -23.50
C ALA A 95 4.80 18.20 -24.36
N LEU A 96 5.58 17.31 -24.98
CA LEU A 96 5.04 16.11 -25.62
C LEU A 96 4.93 15.01 -24.57
N ILE A 97 3.71 14.75 -24.13
CA ILE A 97 3.39 13.67 -23.18
C ILE A 97 2.73 12.54 -23.98
N PRO A 98 3.25 11.29 -23.90
CA PRO A 98 2.67 10.15 -24.62
C PRO A 98 1.21 9.89 -24.19
N SER A 99 0.52 8.96 -24.85
CA SER A 99 -0.79 8.51 -24.36
C SER A 99 -0.62 7.55 -23.18
N GLY A 100 -1.48 7.68 -22.18
CA GLY A 100 -1.51 6.79 -21.00
C GLY A 100 -2.58 5.71 -21.10
N LEU A 101 -2.67 4.88 -20.05
CA LEU A 101 -3.75 3.93 -19.90
C LEU A 101 -5.03 4.65 -19.51
N LYS A 102 -6.04 4.63 -20.38
CA LYS A 102 -7.36 5.19 -20.09
C LYS A 102 -8.11 4.28 -19.11
N LYS A 103 -8.54 4.83 -17.98
CA LYS A 103 -9.40 4.11 -17.01
C LYS A 103 -10.33 5.06 -16.28
N THR A 104 -11.27 4.48 -15.52
CA THR A 104 -12.10 5.22 -14.58
C THR A 104 -11.60 4.96 -13.16
N ASP A 105 -11.45 6.01 -12.36
CA ASP A 105 -11.25 5.88 -10.92
C ASP A 105 -12.34 6.62 -10.14
N GLN A 106 -12.30 6.48 -8.82
CA GLN A 106 -13.28 7.08 -7.90
C GLN A 106 -12.99 8.55 -7.55
N PHE A 107 -11.82 9.07 -7.90
CA PHE A 107 -11.35 10.41 -7.47
C PHE A 107 -11.54 11.47 -8.56
N PHE A 108 -11.25 11.10 -9.81
CA PHE A 108 -11.26 11.96 -10.98
C PHE A 108 -12.15 11.41 -12.11
N GLY A 109 -12.69 10.20 -11.97
CA GLY A 109 -13.50 9.58 -13.01
C GLY A 109 -12.61 9.16 -14.18
N GLN A 110 -12.89 9.69 -15.38
CA GLN A 110 -12.11 9.34 -16.58
C GLN A 110 -10.71 9.96 -16.53
N ILE A 111 -9.70 9.09 -16.52
CA ILE A 111 -8.29 9.48 -16.44
C ILE A 111 -7.42 8.75 -17.48
N GLU A 112 -6.20 9.26 -17.66
CA GLU A 112 -5.08 8.53 -18.28
C GLU A 112 -3.97 8.35 -17.23
N ALA A 113 -3.54 7.11 -17.00
CA ALA A 113 -2.57 6.72 -15.98
C ALA A 113 -1.29 6.12 -16.56
N TYR A 114 -0.16 6.30 -15.89
CA TYR A 114 1.12 5.64 -16.18
C TYR A 114 1.59 4.84 -14.97
N TYR A 115 1.92 3.56 -15.14
CA TYR A 115 2.35 2.67 -14.05
C TYR A 115 3.83 2.28 -14.12
N GLU A 116 4.46 2.41 -15.29
CA GLU A 116 5.82 1.95 -15.52
C GLU A 116 6.75 3.13 -15.82
N ARG A 117 7.26 3.21 -17.05
CA ARG A 117 8.09 4.31 -17.52
C ARG A 117 7.24 5.28 -18.34
N VAL A 118 7.39 6.57 -18.06
CA VAL A 118 6.82 7.68 -18.85
C VAL A 118 7.87 8.76 -19.11
#